data_AF-A0A350CJC2-F1
#
_entry.id   AF-A0A350CJC2-F1
#
_cell.length_a   1.000
_cell.length_b   1.000
_cell.length_c   1.000
_cell.angle_alpha   90.00
_cell.angle_beta   90.00
_cell.angle_gamma   90.00
#
_symmetry.space_group_name_H-M   'P 1'
#
loop_
_entity.id
_entity.type
_entity.pdbx_description
1 polymer ?
#
loop_
_entity_poly.entity_id
_entity_poly.type
_entity_poly.pdbx_seq_one_letter_code
_entity_poly.pdbx_strand_id
1 'polypeptide(L)'
;LVEARGVSLAGLSDVAECYATKGSTGHLLGAAGSVETVLAVRGIAAGQRPGTVNLSQQDERCQLRIARQSAAVSRRAVWGKLSLGFGGHVACGLFVAD
;
A
#
# COMPACT_ATOMS: atom_id res chain seq x y z
N LEU A 1 -12.42 -3.46 0.69
CA LEU A 1 -12.88 -4.30 -0.45
C LEU A 1 -12.89 -3.57 -1.79
N VAL A 2 -13.37 -2.33 -1.88
CA VAL A 2 -13.34 -1.55 -3.15
C VAL A 2 -11.92 -1.42 -3.72
N GLU A 3 -10.95 -1.04 -2.89
CA GLU A 3 -9.52 -0.98 -3.29
C GLU A 3 -9.02 -2.32 -3.80
N ALA A 4 -9.30 -3.41 -3.07
CA ALA A 4 -8.92 -4.76 -3.47
C ALA A 4 -9.48 -5.13 -4.86
N ARG A 5 -10.77 -4.87 -5.10
CA ARG A 5 -11.38 -5.10 -6.40
C ARG A 5 -10.75 -4.25 -7.50
N GLY A 6 -10.44 -2.97 -7.21
CA GLY A 6 -9.76 -2.08 -8.16
C GLY A 6 -8.39 -2.61 -8.57
N VAL A 7 -7.59 -3.05 -7.60
CA VAL A 7 -6.27 -3.68 -7.84
C VAL A 7 -6.40 -5.00 -8.63
N SER A 8 -7.42 -5.81 -8.34
CA SER A 8 -7.71 -7.02 -9.11
C SER A 8 -8.11 -6.75 -10.55
N LEU A 9 -8.98 -5.77 -10.78
CA LEU A 9 -9.40 -5.36 -12.14
C LEU A 9 -8.24 -4.77 -12.93
N ALA A 10 -7.26 -4.16 -12.26
CA ALA A 10 -6.02 -3.68 -12.88
C ALA A 10 -5.03 -4.82 -13.20
N GLY A 11 -5.35 -6.09 -12.88
CA GLY A 11 -4.47 -7.23 -13.11
C GLY A 11 -3.27 -7.29 -12.16
N LEU A 12 -3.33 -6.61 -11.02
CA LEU A 12 -2.18 -6.46 -10.11
C LEU A 12 -2.19 -7.42 -8.92
N SER A 13 -3.27 -8.18 -8.70
CA SER A 13 -3.41 -9.06 -7.52
C SER A 13 -2.32 -10.11 -7.37
N ASP A 14 -1.84 -10.66 -8.48
CA ASP A 14 -0.87 -11.76 -8.48
C ASP A 14 0.58 -11.27 -8.44
N VAL A 15 0.82 -10.01 -8.82
CA VAL A 15 2.17 -9.44 -8.95
C VAL A 15 2.50 -8.46 -7.83
N ALA A 16 1.52 -7.73 -7.31
CA ALA A 16 1.71 -6.77 -6.24
C ALA A 16 1.55 -7.43 -4.87
N GLU A 17 2.44 -7.10 -3.94
CA GLU A 17 2.28 -7.36 -2.51
C GLU A 17 1.90 -6.05 -1.83
N CYS A 18 0.75 -6.02 -1.17
CA CYS A 18 0.16 -4.79 -0.63
C CYS A 18 0.41 -4.66 0.87
N TYR A 19 0.45 -3.44 1.39
CA TYR A 19 0.50 -3.17 2.83
C TYR A 19 -0.29 -1.89 3.16
N ALA A 20 -0.69 -1.73 4.42
CA ALA A 20 -1.37 -0.54 4.89
C ALA A 20 -0.69 0.05 6.14
N THR A 21 -0.56 1.38 6.17
CA THR A 21 0.10 2.14 7.25
C THR A 21 -0.89 2.71 8.27
N LYS A 22 -2.19 2.79 7.92
CA LYS A 22 -3.23 3.36 8.78
C LYS A 22 -3.41 2.59 10.09
N GLY A 23 -3.05 1.30 10.12
CA GLY A 23 -3.06 0.51 11.35
C GLY A 23 -2.11 1.02 12.44
N SER A 24 -0.99 1.66 12.05
CA SER A 24 -0.02 2.25 12.99
C SER A 24 -0.14 3.77 13.11
N THR A 25 -0.58 4.44 12.04
CA THR A 25 -0.60 5.91 11.95
C THR A 25 -1.98 6.54 12.16
N GLY A 26 -3.04 5.72 12.16
CA GLY A 26 -4.41 6.21 12.10
C GLY A 26 -4.78 6.77 10.72
N HIS A 27 -6.02 7.25 10.59
CA HIS A 27 -6.48 7.89 9.36
C HIS A 27 -6.28 9.41 9.45
N LEU A 28 -5.17 9.89 8.89
CA LEU A 28 -4.72 11.29 8.99
C LEU A 28 -5.49 12.27 8.08
N LEU A 29 -6.71 11.91 7.64
CA LEU A 29 -7.55 12.72 6.75
C LEU A 29 -6.74 13.23 5.53
N GLY A 30 -6.73 14.55 5.30
CA GLY A 30 -6.01 15.17 4.19
C GLY A 30 -4.50 14.90 4.17
N ALA A 31 -3.89 14.56 5.32
CA ALA A 31 -2.47 14.25 5.41
C ALA A 31 -2.14 12.76 5.14
N ALA A 32 -3.14 11.87 5.06
CA ALA A 32 -2.88 10.44 4.85
C ALA A 32 -2.07 10.18 3.57
N GLY A 33 -2.44 10.85 2.47
CA GLY A 33 -1.79 10.66 1.19
C GLY A 33 -0.31 11.09 1.17
N SER A 34 0.05 12.18 1.85
CA SER A 34 1.43 12.66 1.93
C SER A 34 2.28 11.76 2.83
N VAL A 35 1.77 11.35 3.98
CA VAL A 35 2.48 10.44 4.90
C VAL A 35 2.73 9.07 4.25
N GLU A 36 1.72 8.49 3.59
CA GLU A 36 1.87 7.24 2.84
C GLU A 36 2.94 7.34 1.75
N THR A 37 2.98 8.47 1.04
CA THR A 37 3.97 8.73 -0.01
C THR A 37 5.39 8.80 0.54
N VAL A 38 5.59 9.55 1.64
CA VAL A 38 6.89 9.63 2.31
C VAL A 38 7.34 8.24 2.78
N LEU A 39 6.43 7.45 3.37
CA LEU A 39 6.75 6.09 3.81
C LEU A 39 7.13 5.16 2.65
N ALA A 40 6.46 5.26 1.49
CA ALA A 40 6.83 4.50 0.30
C ALA A 40 8.24 4.85 -0.20
N VAL A 41 8.56 6.15 -0.33
CA VAL A 41 9.90 6.61 -0.74
C VAL A 41 10.97 6.19 0.27
N ARG A 42 10.69 6.27 1.57
CA ARG A 42 11.60 5.77 2.61
C ARG A 42 11.81 4.26 2.51
N GLY A 43 10.76 3.50 2.20
CA GLY A 43 10.84 2.05 1.97
C GLY A 43 11.71 1.69 0.77
N ILE A 44 11.59 2.44 -0.34
CA ILE A 44 12.46 2.31 -1.51
C ILE A 44 13.92 2.54 -1.12
N ALA A 45 14.21 3.68 -0.47
CA ALA A 45 15.57 4.04 -0.06
C ALA A 45 16.19 3.01 0.90
N ALA A 46 15.38 2.44 1.80
CA ALA A 46 15.81 1.39 2.72
C ALA A 46 15.91 0.00 2.07
N GLY A 47 15.33 -0.20 0.88
CA GLY A 47 15.16 -1.53 0.29
C GLY A 47 14.28 -2.44 1.15
N GLN A 48 13.29 -1.88 1.83
CA GLN A 48 12.45 -2.61 2.79
C GLN A 48 10.99 -2.15 2.75
N ARG A 49 10.08 -3.11 2.54
CA ARG A 49 8.63 -2.95 2.63
C ARG A 49 8.17 -3.07 4.09
N PRO A 50 7.31 -2.18 4.61
CA PRO A 50 6.72 -2.35 5.94
C PRO A 50 5.63 -3.45 5.94
N GLY A 51 5.28 -3.94 7.13
CA GLY A 51 4.13 -4.82 7.34
C GLY A 51 2.87 -4.04 7.70
N THR A 52 1.71 -4.65 7.50
CA THR A 52 0.42 -4.15 7.99
C THR A 52 0.25 -4.58 9.44
N VAL A 53 0.42 -3.63 10.36
CA VAL A 53 0.24 -3.90 11.79
C VAL A 53 -1.22 -4.22 12.11
N ASN A 54 -1.44 -4.96 13.20
CA ASN A 54 -2.77 -5.32 13.72
C ASN A 54 -3.64 -6.19 12.76
N LEU A 55 -3.07 -6.72 11.69
CA LEU A 55 -3.76 -7.66 10.79
C LEU A 55 -3.59 -9.12 11.27
N SER A 56 -4.51 -9.59 12.12
CA SER A 56 -4.57 -10.99 12.57
C SER A 56 -5.35 -11.86 11.59
N GLN A 57 -6.54 -11.42 11.18
CA GLN A 57 -7.44 -12.12 10.26
C GLN A 57 -7.78 -11.22 9.08
N GLN A 58 -7.47 -11.69 7.87
CA GLN A 58 -7.84 -10.99 6.64
C GLN A 58 -9.26 -11.40 6.25
N ASP A 59 -10.07 -10.43 5.79
CA ASP A 59 -11.39 -10.70 5.20
C ASP A 59 -11.24 -11.63 3.99
N GLU A 60 -11.98 -12.73 3.97
CA GLU A 60 -11.96 -13.76 2.92
C GLU A 60 -12.28 -13.19 1.53
N ARG A 61 -13.03 -12.08 1.46
CA ARG A 61 -13.36 -11.39 0.21
C ARG A 61 -12.21 -10.53 -0.31
N CYS A 62 -11.18 -10.29 0.50
CA CYS A 62 -9.99 -9.56 0.08
C CYS A 62 -9.00 -10.52 -0.58
N GLN A 63 -8.93 -10.48 -1.92
CA GLN A 63 -8.06 -11.34 -2.72
C GLN A 63 -6.62 -10.81 -2.85
N LEU A 64 -6.28 -9.71 -2.17
CA LEU A 64 -4.94 -9.16 -2.23
C LEU A 64 -3.98 -9.91 -1.30
N ARG A 65 -2.73 -10.07 -1.75
CA ARG A 65 -1.62 -10.50 -0.90
C ARG A 65 -1.23 -9.34 0.02
N ILE A 66 -1.73 -9.35 1.26
CA ILE A 66 -1.40 -8.34 2.26
C ILE A 66 -0.23 -8.79 3.11
N ALA A 67 0.83 -8.01 3.12
CA ALA A 67 1.97 -8.27 3.96
C ALA A 67 1.69 -7.95 5.43
N ARG A 68 1.98 -8.92 6.30
CA ARG A 68 1.84 -8.80 7.77
C ARG A 68 3.12 -8.37 8.46
N GLN A 69 4.27 -8.61 7.83
CA GLN A 69 5.59 -8.32 8.38
C GLN A 69 6.41 -7.51 7.38
N SER A 70 7.39 -6.77 7.91
CA SER A 70 8.37 -6.08 7.08
C SER A 70 9.27 -7.08 6.36
N ALA A 71 9.62 -6.81 5.11
CA ALA A 71 10.51 -7.66 4.33
C ALA A 71 11.45 -6.82 3.46
N ALA A 72 12.65 -7.35 3.20
CA ALA A 72 13.55 -6.78 2.22
C ALA A 72 12.91 -6.88 0.83
N VAL A 73 13.08 -5.83 0.03
CA VAL A 73 12.62 -5.78 -1.36
C VAL A 73 13.72 -5.23 -2.24
N SER A 74 13.69 -5.60 -3.52
CA SER A 74 14.61 -5.05 -4.51
C SER A 74 14.54 -3.52 -4.51
N ARG A 75 15.69 -2.85 -4.56
CA ARG A 75 15.75 -1.39 -4.75
C ARG A 75 15.14 -0.93 -6.08
N ARG A 76 15.05 -1.84 -7.06
CA ARG A 76 14.40 -1.62 -8.36
C ARG A 76 12.92 -2.01 -8.37
N ALA A 77 12.34 -2.38 -7.23
CA ALA A 77 10.91 -2.67 -7.15
C ALA A 77 10.10 -1.40 -7.50
N VAL A 78 8.99 -1.59 -8.20
CA VAL A 78 8.01 -0.53 -8.45
C VAL A 78 7.08 -0.44 -7.25
N TRP A 79 6.94 0.74 -6.68
CA TRP A 79 6.06 0.98 -5.54
C TRP A 79 4.83 1.75 -5.97
N GLY A 80 3.66 1.22 -5.63
CA GLY A 80 2.38 1.89 -5.85
C GLY A 80 1.81 2.44 -4.55
N LYS A 81 1.27 3.66 -4.62
CA LYS A 81 0.44 4.25 -3.57
C LYS A 81 -0.95 4.50 -4.14
N LEU A 82 -1.98 4.14 -3.37
CA LEU A 82 -3.39 4.37 -3.70
C LEU A 82 -4.08 5.06 -2.51
N SER A 83 -4.90 6.08 -2.77
CA SER A 83 -5.68 6.76 -1.75
C SER A 83 -7.04 7.17 -2.32
N LEU A 84 -8.08 6.90 -1.53
CA LEU A 84 -9.47 7.20 -1.85
C LEU A 84 -9.99 8.16 -0.78
N GLY A 85 -10.39 9.35 -1.20
CA GLY A 85 -10.99 10.39 -0.37
C GLY A 85 -12.50 10.47 -0.55
N PHE A 86 -13.17 11.13 0.39
CA PHE A 86 -14.59 11.44 0.29
C PHE A 86 -14.90 12.26 -0.97
N GLY A 87 -16.13 12.17 -1.47
CA GLY A 87 -16.55 12.86 -2.70
C GLY A 87 -16.04 12.23 -4.00
N GLY A 88 -15.54 11.00 -3.94
CA GLY A 88 -15.07 10.27 -5.14
C GLY A 88 -13.66 10.64 -5.60
N HIS A 89 -12.88 11.33 -4.77
CA HIS A 89 -11.49 11.66 -5.08
C HIS A 89 -10.61 10.41 -5.01
N VAL A 90 -9.94 10.09 -6.11
CA VAL A 90 -8.98 8.97 -6.18
C VAL A 90 -7.64 9.51 -6.64
N ALA A 91 -6.58 9.19 -5.91
CA ALA A 91 -5.22 9.56 -6.27
C ALA A 91 -4.30 8.34 -6.16
N CYS A 92 -3.56 8.05 -7.23
CA CYS A 92 -2.54 7.03 -7.26
C CYS A 92 -1.18 7.62 -7.68
N GLY A 93 -0.10 6.95 -7.29
CA GLY A 93 1.26 7.30 -7.67
C GLY A 93 2.14 6.06 -7.77
N LEU A 94 3.09 6.08 -8.69
CA LEU A 94 4.11 5.05 -8.86
C LEU A 94 5.48 5.65 -8.60
N PHE A 95 6.33 4.90 -7.92
CA PHE A 95 7.68 5.31 -7.55
C PHE A 95 8.66 4.20 -7.89
N VAL A 96 9.80 4.61 -8.45
CA VAL A 96 10.95 3.75 -8.76
C VAL A 96 12.21 4.51 -8.36
N ALA A 97 13.23 3.78 -7.92
CA ALA A 97 14.58 4.33 -7.80
C ALA A 97 15.40 3.88 -9.01
N ASP A 98 16.19 4.80 -9.54
CA ASP A 98 17.17 4.55 -10.61
C ASP A 98 18.38 3.75 -10.10
#